data_AF-A0A3D4CH01-F1
#
_entry.id   AF-A0A3D4CH01-F1
#
_cell.length_a   1.000
_cell.length_b   1.000
_cell.length_c   1.000
_cell.angle_alpha   90.00
_cell.angle_beta   90.00
_cell.angle_gamma   90.00
#
_symmetry.space_group_name_H-M   'P 1'
#
loop_
_entity.id
_entity.type
_entity.pdbx_description
1 polymer ?
#
loop_
_entity_poly.entity_id
_entity_poly.type
_entity_poly.pdbx_seq_one_letter_code
_entity_poly.pdbx_strand_id
1 'polypeptide(L)' 'GRTDLPGGDYPTLITNIKQKLLTLPDDYEVFPGHGPSTTIGFEKKNNPFLI' A
#
# COMPACT_ATOMS: atom_id res chain seq x y z
N GLY A 1 5.10 -4.65 2.18
CA GLY A 1 6.36 -5.15 2.77
C GLY A 1 6.05 -6.29 3.74
N ARG A 2 7.07 -6.99 4.24
CA ARG A 2 6.89 -8.07 5.24
C ARG A 2 6.58 -7.51 6.63
N THR A 3 5.88 -8.28 7.47
CA THR A 3 5.39 -7.87 8.80
C THR A 3 5.69 -8.90 9.89
N ASP A 4 6.58 -9.84 9.63
CA ASP A 4 6.91 -10.99 10.48
C ASP A 4 8.17 -10.77 11.34
N LEU A 5 8.78 -9.60 11.28
CA LEU A 5 9.89 -9.19 12.15
C LEU A 5 9.35 -8.57 13.45
N PRO A 6 10.16 -8.48 14.53
CA PRO A 6 9.74 -7.82 15.77
C PRO A 6 9.19 -6.42 15.54
N GLY A 7 7.97 -6.15 16.03
CA GLY A 7 7.24 -4.89 15.84
C GLY A 7 6.41 -4.81 14.56
N GLY A 8 6.43 -5.84 13.71
CA GLY A 8 5.55 -5.94 12.54
C GLY A 8 4.11 -6.30 12.91
N ASP A 9 3.14 -5.67 12.25
CA ASP A 9 1.70 -5.90 12.44
C ASP A 9 0.97 -5.78 11.10
N TYR A 10 0.52 -6.92 10.58
CA TYR A 10 -0.18 -7.00 9.29
C TYR A 10 -1.55 -6.32 9.30
N PRO A 11 -2.46 -6.61 10.26
CA PRO A 11 -3.71 -5.87 10.39
C PRO A 11 -3.53 -4.35 10.42
N THR A 12 -2.57 -3.85 11.20
CA THR A 12 -2.29 -2.40 11.29
C THR A 12 -1.78 -1.85 9.96
N LEU A 13 -0.86 -2.56 9.27
CA LEU A 13 -0.35 -2.15 7.96
C LEU A 13 -1.47 -2.03 6.92
N ILE A 14 -2.28 -3.07 6.76
CA ILE A 14 -3.36 -3.10 5.75
C ILE A 14 -4.42 -2.05 6.05
N THR A 15 -4.82 -1.91 7.33
CA THR A 15 -5.82 -0.91 7.75
C THR A 15 -5.36 0.50 7.41
N ASN A 16 -4.12 0.85 7.73
CA ASN A 16 -3.58 2.18 7.43
C ASN A 16 -3.45 2.43 5.92
N ILE A 17 -3.06 1.43 5.12
CA ILE A 17 -3.02 1.59 3.66
C ILE A 17 -4.42 1.90 3.12
N LYS A 18 -5.45 1.15 3.52
CA LYS A 18 -6.83 1.34 3.06
C LYS A 18 -7.41 2.69 3.50
N GLN A 19 -7.15 3.12 4.73
CA GLN A 19 -7.74 4.34 5.28
C GLN A 19 -7.00 5.63 4.91
N LYS A 20 -5.69 5.56 4.66
CA LYS A 20 -4.85 6.75 4.45
C LYS A 20 -4.36 6.91 3.01
N LEU A 21 -4.02 5.80 2.34
CA LEU A 21 -3.42 5.86 1.00
C LEU A 21 -4.49 5.63 -0.08
N LEU A 22 -5.33 4.60 0.06
CA LEU A 22 -6.36 4.31 -0.95
C LEU A 22 -7.52 5.32 -0.96
N THR A 23 -7.52 6.27 -0.04
CA THR A 23 -8.43 7.43 -0.04
C THR A 23 -7.94 8.58 -0.91
N LEU A 24 -6.69 8.53 -1.38
CA LEU A 24 -6.11 9.55 -2.26
C LEU A 24 -6.64 9.42 -3.70
N PRO A 25 -6.52 10.50 -4.51
CA PRO A 25 -6.83 10.47 -5.94
C PRO A 25 -6.00 9.42 -6.69
N ASP A 26 -6.59 8.86 -7.76
CA ASP A 26 -5.99 7.74 -8.48
C ASP A 26 -4.69 8.09 -9.23
N ASP A 27 -4.47 9.37 -9.54
CA ASP A 27 -3.30 9.91 -10.23
C ASP A 27 -2.13 10.24 -9.30
N TYR A 28 -2.29 10.10 -7.98
CA TYR A 28 -1.19 10.24 -7.04
C TYR A 28 -0.12 9.18 -7.30
N GLU A 29 1.11 9.65 -7.50
CA GLU A 29 2.28 8.79 -7.68
C GLU A 29 2.72 8.20 -6.34
N VAL A 30 3.01 6.91 -6.34
CA VAL A 30 3.49 6.14 -5.19
C VAL A 30 4.97 5.85 -5.42
N PHE A 31 5.82 6.37 -4.54
CA PHE A 31 7.26 6.07 -4.52
C PHE A 31 7.56 5.06 -3.41
N PRO A 32 7.65 3.75 -3.72
CA PRO A 32 7.90 2.73 -2.71
C PRO A 32 9.37 2.73 -2.28
N GLY A 33 9.64 2.14 -1.11
CA GLY A 33 11.03 1.94 -0.65
C GLY A 33 11.82 0.93 -1.51
N HIS A 34 11.15 0.07 -2.28
CA HIS A 34 11.75 -0.91 -3.18
C HIS A 34 10.89 -1.06 -4.44
N GLY A 35 11.54 -1.22 -5.60
CA GLY A 35 10.87 -1.37 -6.90
C GLY A 35 10.56 -0.03 -7.60
N PRO A 36 9.90 -0.07 -8.77
CA PRO A 36 9.52 1.11 -9.53
C PRO A 36 8.36 1.89 -8.87
N SER A 37 8.19 3.16 -9.25
CA SER A 37 7.00 3.93 -8.85
C SER A 37 5.73 3.41 -9.55
N THR A 38 4.59 3.64 -8.90
CA THR A 38 3.24 3.30 -9.40
C THR A 38 2.27 4.45 -9.12
N THR A 39 0.97 4.24 -9.26
CA THR A 39 -0.06 5.20 -8.83
C THR A 39 -1.07 4.55 -7.89
N ILE A 40 -1.78 5.36 -7.10
CA ILE A 40 -2.87 4.87 -6.22
C ILE A 40 -3.92 4.09 -7.01
N GLY A 41 -4.31 4.58 -8.19
CA GLY A 41 -5.27 3.88 -9.05
C GLY A 41 -4.76 2.53 -9.55
N PHE A 42 -3.45 2.41 -9.83
CA PHE A 42 -2.84 1.14 -10.20
C PHE A 42 -2.85 0.16 -9.02
N GLU A 43 -2.46 0.60 -7.83
CA GLU A 43 -2.43 -0.24 -6.63
C GLU A 43 -3.83 -0.76 -6.23
N LYS A 44 -4.87 0.08 -6.30
CA LYS A 44 -6.26 -0.34 -6.04
C LYS A 44 -6.72 -1.51 -6.91
N LYS A 45 -6.26 -1.57 -8.16
CA LYS A 45 -6.72 -2.56 -9.15
C LYS A 45 -5.85 -3.82 -9.19
N ASN A 46 -4.56 -3.69 -8.89
CA ASN A 46 -3.59 -4.73 -9.20
C ASN A 46 -2.86 -5.29 -7.97
N ASN A 47 -2.90 -4.62 -6.81
CA ASN A 47 -2.14 -5.06 -5.65
C ASN A 47 -2.81 -6.29 -5.00
N PRO A 48 -2.18 -7.48 -5.04
CA PRO A 48 -2.81 -8.73 -4.59
C PRO A 48 -3.01 -8.81 -3.06
N PHE A 49 -2.42 -7.87 -2.30
CA PHE A 49 -2.53 -7.82 -0.84
C PHE A 49 -3.60 -6.85 -0.35
N LEU A 50 -4.15 -6.01 -1.24
CA LEU A 50 -5.10 -4.95 -0.89
C LEU A 50 -6.54 -5.27 -1.30
N ILE A 51 -6.74 -6.32 -2.10
CA ILE A 51 -8.05 -6.85 -2.52
C ILE A 51 -8.74 -7.51 -1.32
#